data_AF-A0A7S3W9C2-F1
#
_entry.id   AF-A0A7S3W9C2-F1
#
_cell.length_a   1.000
_cell.length_b   1.000
_cell.length_c   1.000
_cell.angle_alpha   90.00
_cell.angle_beta   90.00
_cell.angle_gamma   90.00
#
_symmetry.space_group_name_H-M   'P 1'
#
loop_
_entity.id
_entity.type
_entity.pdbx_description
1 polymer ?
#
loop_
_entity_poly.entity_id
_entity_poly.type
_entity_poly.pdbx_seq_one_letter_code
_entity_poly.pdbx_strand_id
1 'polypeptide(L)'
;ASVKTAPRSVLARPALPDGVYCEAANKCIRRKTRTVTIGDVKVGSEHPIATQTMTTTLTHEVEETVAQIKKCADMGIDIVRITVQGMREAKACEGIKKRLLEDGYTTPIVADIHFTPKVALACADYVDKVRVNPGNFADGRKSFDTIDELSEEDVKEAQEAIEESLVPLILKLKEKGKALRIGVNHGSLAERILFQYGDSPEGMVASAIEFGEICREHDFHNFV
;
A
#
# COMPACT_ATOMS: atom_id res chain seq x y z
N ALA A 1 -34.06 25.72 -15.14
CA ALA A 1 -32.70 26.28 -15.25
C ALA A 1 -31.78 25.16 -15.71
N SER A 2 -31.29 25.26 -16.95
CA SER A 2 -30.40 24.28 -17.56
C SER A 2 -29.03 24.37 -16.87
N VAL A 3 -28.68 23.36 -16.07
CA VAL A 3 -27.32 23.20 -15.56
C VAL A 3 -26.42 22.90 -16.76
N LYS A 4 -25.64 23.90 -17.18
CA LYS A 4 -24.60 23.72 -18.20
C LYS A 4 -23.49 22.88 -17.58
N THR A 5 -23.46 21.59 -17.89
CA THR A 5 -22.29 20.74 -17.65
C THR A 5 -21.21 21.15 -18.66
N ALA A 6 -20.31 22.03 -18.25
CA ALA A 6 -19.08 22.27 -18.99
C ALA A 6 -18.28 20.94 -19.09
N PRO A 7 -17.57 20.70 -20.20
CA PRO A 7 -16.75 19.50 -20.33
C PRO A 7 -15.59 19.61 -19.33
N ARG A 8 -15.62 18.75 -18.30
CA ARG A 8 -14.54 18.61 -17.32
C ARG A 8 -13.33 17.99 -18.04
N SER A 9 -12.49 18.83 -18.62
CA SER A 9 -11.35 18.39 -19.42
C SER A 9 -10.03 18.65 -18.69
N VAL A 10 -9.61 17.66 -17.91
CA VAL A 10 -8.19 17.28 -17.91
C VAL A 10 -8.15 16.02 -18.77
N LEU A 11 -7.29 15.99 -19.79
CA LEU A 11 -7.08 14.79 -20.61
C LEU A 11 -6.52 13.70 -19.70
N ALA A 12 -7.42 12.93 -19.08
CA ALA A 12 -7.06 11.80 -18.24
C ALA A 12 -6.29 10.82 -19.12
N ARG A 13 -5.03 10.55 -18.75
CA ARG A 13 -4.24 9.50 -19.38
C ARG A 13 -5.03 8.19 -19.21
N PRO A 14 -5.21 7.36 -20.25
CA PRO A 14 -5.90 6.09 -20.10
C PRO A 14 -5.22 5.26 -19.00
N ALA A 15 -6.02 4.84 -18.01
CA ALA A 15 -5.52 4.19 -16.80
C ALA A 15 -4.90 2.80 -17.08
N LEU A 16 -5.27 2.18 -18.20
CA LEU A 16 -4.71 0.93 -18.67
C LEU A 16 -4.17 1.11 -20.09
N PRO A 17 -3.00 0.55 -20.42
CA PRO A 17 -2.55 0.44 -21.80
C PRO A 17 -3.48 -0.48 -22.59
N ASP A 18 -3.56 -0.29 -23.91
CA ASP A 18 -4.26 -1.21 -24.81
C ASP A 18 -3.72 -2.63 -24.62
N GLY A 19 -4.60 -3.58 -24.27
CA GLY A 19 -4.18 -4.94 -23.93
C GLY A 19 -5.33 -5.90 -23.64
N VAL A 20 -4.99 -7.19 -23.56
CA VAL A 20 -5.95 -8.27 -23.28
C VAL A 20 -6.11 -8.42 -21.76
N TYR A 21 -7.32 -8.20 -21.23
CA TYR A 21 -7.62 -8.36 -19.80
C TYR A 21 -7.45 -9.81 -19.29
N CYS A 22 -7.78 -10.79 -20.13
CA CYS A 22 -7.73 -12.21 -19.79
C CYS A 22 -7.17 -13.02 -20.97
N GLU A 23 -6.02 -13.66 -20.77
CA GLU A 23 -5.37 -14.45 -21.82
C GLU A 23 -6.15 -15.74 -22.17
N ALA A 24 -6.91 -16.31 -21.23
CA ALA A 24 -7.73 -17.49 -21.47
C ALA A 24 -8.90 -17.59 -20.48
N ALA A 25 -10.12 -17.79 -21.00
CA ALA A 25 -11.33 -17.92 -20.16
C ALA A 25 -11.45 -19.29 -19.46
N ASN A 26 -10.80 -20.33 -19.97
CA ASN A 26 -10.93 -21.73 -19.52
C ASN A 26 -9.63 -22.32 -18.95
N LYS A 27 -8.58 -21.51 -18.82
CA LYS A 27 -7.28 -21.94 -18.32
C LYS A 27 -6.71 -20.88 -17.39
N CYS A 28 -6.22 -21.31 -16.24
CA CYS A 28 -5.45 -20.42 -15.38
C CYS A 28 -4.07 -20.18 -16.03
N ILE A 29 -3.88 -18.97 -16.57
CA ILE A 29 -2.58 -18.50 -17.02
C ILE A 29 -2.11 -17.44 -16.04
N ARG A 30 -0.92 -17.68 -15.47
CA ARG A 30 -0.36 -16.78 -14.47
C ARG A 30 0.27 -15.57 -15.16
N ARG A 31 -0.28 -14.38 -14.89
CA ARG A 31 0.29 -13.11 -15.33
C ARG A 31 1.76 -13.01 -14.91
N LYS A 32 2.63 -12.66 -15.87
CA LYS A 32 4.05 -12.42 -15.59
C LYS A 32 4.24 -11.17 -14.74
N THR A 33 5.00 -11.32 -13.66
CA THR A 33 5.29 -10.27 -12.69
C THR A 33 6.69 -10.46 -12.11
N ARG A 34 7.27 -9.33 -11.68
CA ARG A 34 8.49 -9.26 -10.87
C ARG A 34 8.36 -10.10 -9.59
N THR A 35 9.47 -10.63 -9.12
CA THR A 35 9.63 -11.16 -7.77
C THR A 35 9.91 -10.05 -6.76
N VAL A 36 9.11 -10.00 -5.70
CA VAL A 36 9.24 -9.12 -4.54
C VAL A 36 9.53 -10.01 -3.33
N THR A 37 10.46 -9.59 -2.47
CA THR A 37 10.89 -10.38 -1.31
C THR A 37 10.34 -9.74 -0.03
N ILE A 38 9.64 -10.55 0.78
CA ILE A 38 9.02 -10.17 2.04
C ILE A 38 9.56 -11.10 3.13
N GLY A 39 10.59 -10.67 3.86
CA GLY A 39 11.39 -11.59 4.68
C GLY A 39 11.92 -12.74 3.81
N ASP A 40 11.63 -13.99 4.17
CA ASP A 40 12.03 -15.16 3.40
C ASP A 40 11.02 -15.54 2.29
N VAL A 41 9.86 -14.88 2.23
CA VAL A 41 8.79 -15.20 1.29
C VAL A 41 8.97 -14.44 -0.02
N LYS A 42 9.04 -15.18 -1.14
CA LYS A 42 9.11 -14.61 -2.49
C LYS A 42 7.72 -14.54 -3.12
N VAL A 43 7.29 -13.34 -3.50
CA VAL A 43 6.00 -13.10 -4.15
C VAL A 43 6.23 -12.64 -5.59
N GLY A 44 5.74 -13.42 -6.55
CA GLY A 44 5.91 -13.12 -7.97
C GLY A 44 5.51 -14.29 -8.85
N SER A 45 5.42 -14.06 -10.16
CA SER A 45 4.92 -15.06 -11.12
C SER A 45 5.76 -16.34 -11.25
N GLU A 46 6.95 -16.37 -10.65
CA GLU A 46 7.86 -17.52 -10.60
C GLU A 46 7.79 -18.34 -9.30
N HIS A 47 7.01 -17.91 -8.31
CA HIS A 47 6.91 -18.55 -6.98
C HIS A 47 5.48 -18.93 -6.63
N PRO A 48 5.17 -19.95 -5.81
CA PRO A 48 3.79 -20.25 -5.41
C PRO A 48 3.00 -19.02 -4.93
N ILE A 49 1.66 -19.08 -5.03
CA ILE A 49 0.81 -18.00 -4.48
C ILE A 49 0.96 -18.02 -2.96
N ALA A 50 1.58 -16.99 -2.40
CA ALA A 50 1.73 -16.84 -0.96
C ALA A 50 0.38 -16.56 -0.30
N THR A 51 0.06 -17.34 0.71
CA THR A 51 -1.09 -17.17 1.60
C THR A 51 -0.80 -16.07 2.62
N GLN A 52 -1.79 -15.21 2.87
CA GLN A 52 -1.66 -14.17 3.88
C GLN A 52 -2.92 -14.06 4.72
N THR A 53 -2.77 -13.67 5.98
CA THR A 53 -3.88 -13.38 6.89
C THR A 53 -3.62 -12.11 7.69
N MET A 54 -4.57 -11.71 8.54
CA MET A 54 -4.44 -10.57 9.43
C MET A 54 -4.82 -10.98 10.86
N THR A 55 -4.06 -10.50 11.84
CA THR A 55 -4.38 -10.69 13.26
C THR A 55 -5.65 -9.95 13.64
N THR A 56 -6.25 -10.39 14.74
CA THR A 56 -7.42 -9.75 15.35
C THR A 56 -7.12 -9.22 16.76
N THR A 57 -5.96 -9.57 17.32
CA THR A 57 -5.47 -9.03 18.59
C THR A 57 -5.15 -7.54 18.48
N LEU A 58 -5.13 -6.87 19.62
CA LEU A 58 -4.62 -5.50 19.72
C LEU A 58 -3.09 -5.56 19.63
N THR A 59 -2.49 -4.87 18.66
CA THR A 59 -1.05 -4.96 18.39
C THR A 59 -0.18 -4.54 19.58
N HIS A 60 -0.67 -3.69 20.49
CA HIS A 60 0.07 -3.34 21.71
C HIS A 60 0.08 -4.46 22.77
N GLU A 61 -0.80 -5.46 22.65
CA GLU A 61 -0.76 -6.70 23.42
C GLU A 61 0.21 -7.67 22.75
N VAL A 62 1.51 -7.47 23.04
CA VAL A 62 2.63 -8.15 22.37
C VAL A 62 2.51 -9.67 22.46
N GLU A 63 2.31 -10.23 23.65
CA GLU A 63 2.29 -11.68 23.87
C GLU A 63 1.10 -12.35 23.16
N GLU A 64 -0.08 -11.72 23.20
CA GLU A 64 -1.27 -12.23 22.50
C GLU A 64 -1.06 -12.22 20.98
N THR A 65 -0.51 -11.12 20.46
CA THR A 65 -0.24 -10.97 19.03
C THR A 65 0.82 -11.96 18.55
N VAL A 66 1.89 -12.15 19.33
CA VAL A 66 2.91 -13.18 19.07
C VAL A 66 2.29 -14.57 19.04
N ALA A 67 1.46 -14.92 20.03
CA ALA A 67 0.80 -16.22 20.09
C ALA A 67 -0.11 -16.46 18.86
N GLN A 68 -0.85 -15.43 18.42
CA GLN A 68 -1.68 -15.53 17.22
C GLN A 68 -0.85 -15.70 15.95
N ILE A 69 0.26 -14.95 15.80
CA ILE A 69 1.15 -15.07 14.64
C ILE A 69 1.76 -16.46 14.56
N LYS A 70 2.25 -17.01 15.69
CA LYS A 70 2.78 -18.38 15.74
C LYS A 70 1.75 -19.41 15.32
N LYS A 71 0.52 -19.30 15.83
CA LYS A 71 -0.58 -20.17 15.42
C LYS A 71 -0.83 -20.10 13.91
N CYS A 72 -0.78 -18.91 13.31
CA CYS A 72 -0.89 -18.77 11.86
C CYS A 72 0.28 -19.43 11.11
N ALA A 73 1.51 -19.27 11.62
CA ALA A 73 2.70 -19.89 11.06
C ALA A 73 2.64 -21.43 11.12
N ASP A 74 2.20 -21.99 12.24
CA ASP A 74 2.00 -23.44 12.43
C ASP A 74 0.93 -24.02 11.49
N MET A 75 -0.02 -23.18 11.07
CA MET A 75 -1.03 -23.52 10.05
C MET A 75 -0.51 -23.41 8.61
N GLY A 76 0.75 -23.01 8.42
CA GLY A 76 1.37 -22.84 7.11
C GLY A 76 1.04 -21.52 6.40
N ILE A 77 0.61 -20.49 7.13
CA ILE A 77 0.40 -19.15 6.55
C ILE A 77 1.74 -18.48 6.28
N ASP A 78 1.95 -18.03 5.05
CA ASP A 78 3.23 -17.46 4.63
C ASP A 78 3.48 -16.06 5.21
N ILE A 79 2.45 -15.21 5.29
CA ILE A 79 2.60 -13.79 5.68
C ILE A 79 1.46 -13.38 6.62
N VAL A 80 1.80 -12.70 7.73
CA VAL A 80 0.80 -12.21 8.69
C VAL A 80 0.80 -10.70 8.77
N ARG A 81 -0.37 -10.08 8.64
CA ARG A 81 -0.55 -8.62 8.77
C ARG A 81 -1.05 -8.26 10.17
N ILE A 82 -0.57 -7.15 10.70
CA ILE A 82 -1.00 -6.58 11.99
C ILE A 82 -1.45 -5.13 11.77
N THR A 83 -2.46 -4.67 12.50
CA THR A 83 -2.91 -3.28 12.41
C THR A 83 -1.97 -2.35 13.18
N VAL A 84 -1.61 -1.21 12.61
CA VAL A 84 -0.80 -0.20 13.32
C VAL A 84 -1.45 1.16 13.12
N GLN A 85 -2.11 1.63 14.17
CA GLN A 85 -2.86 2.90 14.15
C GLN A 85 -2.03 4.06 14.69
N GLY A 86 -1.08 3.80 15.59
CA GLY A 86 -0.28 4.85 16.20
C GLY A 86 1.11 4.38 16.65
N MET A 87 1.79 5.29 17.35
CA MET A 87 3.16 5.05 17.82
C MET A 87 3.25 3.97 18.90
N ARG A 88 2.15 3.68 19.62
CA ARG A 88 2.12 2.61 20.63
C ARG A 88 2.25 1.25 19.95
N GLU A 89 1.46 1.00 18.93
CA GLU A 89 1.50 -0.22 18.11
C GLU A 89 2.80 -0.32 17.32
N ALA A 90 3.32 0.81 16.80
CA ALA A 90 4.59 0.83 16.09
C ALA A 90 5.76 0.38 16.97
N LYS A 91 5.80 0.82 18.25
CA LYS A 91 6.79 0.36 19.23
C LYS A 91 6.59 -1.11 19.58
N ALA A 92 5.33 -1.56 19.69
CA ALA A 92 5.04 -2.97 19.96
C ALA A 92 5.53 -3.92 18.85
N CYS A 93 5.62 -3.44 17.59
CA CYS A 93 6.17 -4.23 16.48
C CYS A 93 7.61 -4.71 16.75
N GLU A 94 8.43 -3.92 17.46
CA GLU A 94 9.78 -4.33 17.86
C GLU A 94 9.74 -5.55 18.78
N GLY A 95 8.93 -5.48 19.84
CA GLY A 95 8.74 -6.56 20.80
C GLY A 95 8.19 -7.82 20.13
N ILE A 96 7.19 -7.67 19.26
CA ILE A 96 6.60 -8.77 18.49
C ILE A 96 7.66 -9.44 17.61
N LYS A 97 8.39 -8.67 16.78
CA LYS A 97 9.39 -9.22 15.86
C LYS A 97 10.51 -9.92 16.63
N LYS A 98 11.03 -9.28 17.68
CA LYS A 98 12.09 -9.84 18.53
C LYS A 98 11.65 -11.17 19.12
N ARG A 99 10.46 -11.22 19.73
CA ARG A 99 9.96 -12.43 20.38
C ARG A 99 9.72 -13.58 19.38
N LEU A 100 9.16 -13.29 18.20
CA LEU A 100 9.00 -14.29 17.14
C LEU A 100 10.34 -14.92 16.77
N LEU A 101 11.38 -14.10 16.58
CA LEU A 101 12.71 -14.58 16.24
C LEU A 101 13.37 -15.39 17.38
N GLU A 102 13.24 -14.94 18.63
CA GLU A 102 13.72 -15.67 19.82
C GLU A 102 13.09 -17.06 19.93
N ASP A 103 11.83 -17.18 19.54
CA ASP A 103 11.08 -18.44 19.55
C ASP A 103 11.23 -19.25 18.25
N GLY A 104 12.10 -18.82 17.32
CA GLY A 104 12.42 -19.54 16.08
C GLY A 104 11.45 -19.34 14.90
N TYR A 105 10.54 -18.37 14.98
CA TYR A 105 9.57 -18.06 13.93
C TYR A 105 10.08 -16.95 13.01
N THR A 106 10.23 -17.24 11.71
CA THR A 106 10.66 -16.26 10.69
C THR A 106 9.51 -15.69 9.86
N THR A 107 8.27 -16.10 10.12
CA THR A 107 7.07 -15.65 9.41
C THR A 107 7.05 -14.11 9.27
N PRO A 108 7.06 -13.59 8.04
CA PRO A 108 7.07 -12.15 7.81
C PRO A 108 5.84 -11.45 8.38
N ILE A 109 6.07 -10.31 9.02
CA ILE A 109 5.01 -9.45 9.54
C ILE A 109 4.82 -8.20 8.66
N VAL A 110 3.56 -7.84 8.41
CA VAL A 110 3.17 -6.67 7.63
C VAL A 110 2.50 -5.64 8.52
N ALA A 111 3.01 -4.41 8.58
CA ALA A 111 2.33 -3.31 9.26
C ALA A 111 1.24 -2.71 8.36
N ASP A 112 -0.03 -2.80 8.78
CA ASP A 112 -1.16 -2.13 8.12
C ASP A 112 -1.32 -0.71 8.67
N ILE A 113 -0.72 0.26 7.99
CA ILE A 113 -0.70 1.64 8.46
C ILE A 113 -1.99 2.36 8.08
N HIS A 114 -2.64 2.92 9.09
CA HIS A 114 -3.74 3.86 8.92
C HIS A 114 -3.20 5.29 9.11
N PHE A 115 -2.96 5.99 8.00
CA PHE A 115 -2.91 7.47 7.97
C PHE A 115 -1.85 8.17 8.86
N THR A 116 -0.58 7.76 8.83
CA THR A 116 0.51 8.60 9.39
C THR A 116 1.90 8.21 8.85
N PRO A 117 2.59 9.04 8.05
CA PRO A 117 3.93 8.75 7.54
C PRO A 117 4.96 8.46 8.65
N LYS A 118 4.84 9.17 9.79
CA LYS A 118 5.69 8.98 10.97
C LYS A 118 5.58 7.56 11.55
N VAL A 119 4.37 6.99 11.58
CA VAL A 119 4.13 5.63 12.09
C VAL A 119 4.69 4.59 11.12
N ALA A 120 4.51 4.80 9.82
CA ALA A 120 5.08 3.94 8.78
C ALA A 120 6.61 3.89 8.86
N LEU A 121 7.25 5.07 9.01
CA LEU A 121 8.70 5.19 9.19
C LEU A 121 9.17 4.47 10.45
N ALA A 122 8.46 4.57 11.57
CA ALA A 122 8.80 3.87 12.80
C ALA A 122 8.69 2.35 12.64
N CYS A 123 7.65 1.85 11.95
CA CYS A 123 7.46 0.41 11.73
C CYS A 123 8.51 -0.20 10.80
N ALA A 124 9.02 0.56 9.83
CA ALA A 124 9.98 0.09 8.83
C ALA A 124 11.27 -0.49 9.44
N ASP A 125 11.59 -0.16 10.70
CA ASP A 125 12.72 -0.75 11.43
C ASP A 125 12.48 -2.21 11.84
N TYR A 126 11.23 -2.60 12.03
CA TYR A 126 10.87 -3.84 12.74
C TYR A 126 10.10 -4.83 11.86
N VAL A 127 9.28 -4.35 10.94
CA VAL A 127 8.44 -5.21 10.09
C VAL A 127 9.11 -5.60 8.78
N ASP A 128 8.57 -6.62 8.11
CA ASP A 128 9.10 -7.12 6.84
C ASP A 128 8.49 -6.42 5.63
N LYS A 129 7.29 -5.84 5.83
CA LYS A 129 6.58 -5.07 4.83
C LYS A 129 5.69 -4.01 5.48
N VAL A 130 5.58 -2.86 4.84
CA VAL A 130 4.63 -1.81 5.22
C VAL A 130 3.52 -1.77 4.17
N ARG A 131 2.25 -1.77 4.60
CA ARG A 131 1.10 -1.47 3.73
C ARG A 131 0.74 0.00 3.93
N VAL A 132 0.68 0.73 2.82
CA VAL A 132 0.14 2.09 2.75
C VAL A 132 -1.14 2.11 1.92
N ASN A 133 -1.95 3.16 2.13
CA ASN A 133 -3.12 3.44 1.32
C ASN A 133 -2.97 4.84 0.70
N PRO A 134 -2.86 4.97 -0.63
CA PRO A 134 -2.68 6.24 -1.31
C PRO A 134 -3.63 7.38 -0.92
N GLY A 135 -4.95 7.13 -0.86
CA GLY A 135 -5.89 8.18 -0.47
C GLY A 135 -5.70 8.67 0.96
N ASN A 136 -4.96 7.92 1.77
CA ASN A 136 -4.65 8.27 3.14
C ASN A 136 -3.30 9.00 3.33
N PHE A 137 -2.61 9.37 2.26
CA PHE A 137 -1.31 10.03 2.33
C PHE A 137 -1.37 11.52 1.99
N ALA A 138 -2.50 12.00 1.47
CA ALA A 138 -2.63 13.30 0.81
C ALA A 138 -3.76 14.19 1.37
N ASP A 139 -4.17 14.04 2.63
CA ASP A 139 -5.14 14.96 3.27
C ASP A 139 -4.48 16.26 3.76
N GLY A 140 -3.75 16.90 2.85
CA GLY A 140 -3.25 18.25 2.96
C GLY A 140 -4.20 19.26 2.31
N ARG A 141 -5.22 19.69 3.05
CA ARG A 141 -5.73 21.09 3.07
C ARG A 141 -6.55 21.70 1.91
N LYS A 142 -7.10 20.97 0.94
CA LYS A 142 -8.22 21.51 0.13
C LYS A 142 -9.35 20.49 0.09
N SER A 143 -10.47 20.77 0.76
CA SER A 143 -11.71 20.06 0.43
C SER A 143 -12.09 20.49 -0.99
N PHE A 144 -12.02 19.59 -1.95
CA PHE A 144 -12.40 19.85 -3.34
C PHE A 144 -13.92 20.07 -3.48
N ASP A 145 -14.69 19.99 -2.39
CA ASP A 145 -16.10 20.40 -2.30
C ASP A 145 -16.36 21.84 -2.78
N THR A 146 -15.34 22.71 -2.79
CA THR A 146 -15.46 24.10 -3.26
C THR A 146 -14.69 24.40 -4.55
N ILE A 147 -14.19 23.37 -5.24
CA ILE A 147 -13.36 23.54 -6.44
C ILE A 147 -14.20 23.17 -7.67
N ASP A 148 -14.60 24.17 -8.44
CA ASP A 148 -15.33 23.97 -9.70
C ASP A 148 -14.44 23.35 -10.81
N GLU A 149 -13.13 23.62 -10.76
CA GLU A 149 -12.14 23.18 -11.75
C GLU A 149 -10.80 22.81 -11.08
N LEU A 150 -10.22 21.68 -11.48
CA LEU A 150 -8.90 21.24 -11.02
C LEU A 150 -7.83 21.72 -12.01
N SER A 151 -6.98 22.66 -11.59
CA SER A 151 -5.89 23.18 -12.42
C SER A 151 -4.72 22.20 -12.51
N GLU A 152 -3.84 22.36 -13.50
CA GLU A 152 -2.59 21.56 -13.58
C GLU A 152 -1.69 21.82 -12.36
N GLU A 153 -1.68 23.05 -11.85
CA GLU A 153 -0.98 23.43 -10.62
C GLU A 153 -1.52 22.67 -9.40
N ASP A 154 -2.83 22.53 -9.23
CA ASP A 154 -3.42 21.77 -8.11
C ASP A 154 -3.05 20.29 -8.16
N VAL A 155 -2.98 19.71 -9.36
CA VAL A 155 -2.54 18.32 -9.56
C VAL A 155 -1.08 18.17 -9.13
N LYS A 156 -0.23 19.10 -9.56
CA LYS A 156 1.20 19.09 -9.25
C LYS A 156 1.45 19.28 -7.75
N GLU A 157 0.78 20.22 -7.10
CA GLU A 157 0.87 20.42 -5.63
C GLU A 157 0.51 19.14 -4.87
N ALA A 158 -0.54 18.44 -5.29
CA ALA A 158 -0.95 17.18 -4.67
C ALA A 158 0.09 16.06 -4.89
N GLN A 159 0.70 15.99 -6.06
CA GLN A 159 1.77 15.03 -6.37
C GLN A 159 3.02 15.29 -5.53
N GLU A 160 3.45 16.55 -5.44
CA GLU A 160 4.59 16.94 -4.60
C GLU A 160 4.35 16.59 -3.12
N ALA A 161 3.13 16.80 -2.61
CA ALA A 161 2.78 16.42 -1.24
C ALA A 161 2.81 14.89 -1.01
N ILE A 162 2.38 14.11 -2.00
CA ILE A 162 2.48 12.64 -1.96
C ILE A 162 3.95 12.22 -1.91
N GLU A 163 4.79 12.80 -2.77
CA GLU A 163 6.23 12.52 -2.81
C GLU A 163 6.92 12.87 -1.48
N GLU A 164 6.69 14.07 -0.94
CA GLU A 164 7.26 14.51 0.34
C GLU A 164 6.92 13.52 1.48
N SER A 165 5.72 12.95 1.44
CA SER A 165 5.21 12.01 2.42
C SER A 165 5.74 10.57 2.22
N LEU A 166 5.83 10.12 0.97
CA LEU A 166 6.12 8.73 0.61
C LEU A 166 7.61 8.45 0.44
N VAL A 167 8.37 9.38 -0.14
CA VAL A 167 9.80 9.19 -0.47
C VAL A 167 10.64 8.82 0.75
N PRO A 168 10.50 9.47 1.93
CA PRO A 168 11.26 9.07 3.12
C PRO A 168 11.01 7.61 3.51
N LEU A 169 9.78 7.12 3.37
CA LEU A 169 9.44 5.72 3.63
C LEU A 169 10.07 4.79 2.60
N ILE A 170 9.96 5.13 1.30
CA ILE A 170 10.56 4.35 0.22
C ILE A 170 12.07 4.16 0.45
N LEU A 171 12.79 5.26 0.71
CA LEU A 171 14.24 5.22 0.92
C LEU A 171 14.62 4.36 2.13
N LYS A 172 13.88 4.50 3.24
CA LYS A 172 14.09 3.68 4.44
C LYS A 172 13.80 2.19 4.20
N LEU A 173 12.73 1.87 3.49
CA LEU A 173 12.40 0.48 3.13
C LEU A 173 13.46 -0.11 2.18
N LYS A 174 13.96 0.68 1.23
CA LYS A 174 15.05 0.30 0.32
C LYS A 174 16.32 -0.04 1.11
N GLU A 175 16.75 0.86 2.00
CA GLU A 175 17.92 0.67 2.86
C GLU A 175 17.82 -0.62 3.69
N LYS A 176 16.63 -0.91 4.23
CA LYS A 176 16.39 -2.06 5.11
C LYS A 176 16.00 -3.34 4.40
N GLY A 177 15.95 -3.34 3.07
CA GLY A 177 15.52 -4.50 2.27
C GLY A 177 14.08 -4.94 2.59
N LYS A 178 13.20 -4.00 2.95
CA LYS A 178 11.80 -4.25 3.31
C LYS A 178 10.88 -4.01 2.12
N ALA A 179 9.70 -4.60 2.15
CA ALA A 179 8.73 -4.44 1.08
C ALA A 179 7.69 -3.36 1.37
N LEU A 180 7.05 -2.84 0.32
CA LEU A 180 5.88 -1.97 0.40
C LEU A 180 4.65 -2.68 -0.20
N ARG A 181 3.46 -2.40 0.32
CA ARG A 181 2.18 -2.61 -0.39
C ARG A 181 1.52 -1.28 -0.65
N ILE A 182 1.18 -1.01 -1.91
CA ILE A 182 0.31 0.11 -2.28
C ILE A 182 -1.12 -0.44 -2.37
N GLY A 183 -1.90 -0.26 -1.30
CA GLY A 183 -3.24 -0.87 -1.18
C GLY A 183 -4.36 0.15 -1.34
N VAL A 184 -4.84 0.33 -2.57
CA VAL A 184 -5.97 1.20 -2.95
C VAL A 184 -7.31 0.47 -2.79
N ASN A 185 -8.31 1.15 -2.24
CA ASN A 185 -9.69 0.67 -2.10
C ASN A 185 -10.66 1.77 -2.54
N HIS A 186 -11.86 1.40 -3.05
CA HIS A 186 -12.91 2.32 -3.51
C HIS A 186 -13.26 3.42 -2.48
N GLY A 187 -13.52 3.04 -1.22
CA GLY A 187 -13.91 3.99 -0.17
C GLY A 187 -12.80 4.86 0.42
N SER A 188 -11.64 4.94 -0.22
CA SER A 188 -10.47 5.70 0.27
C SER A 188 -9.62 6.23 -0.88
N LEU A 189 -10.25 6.67 -1.97
CA LEU A 189 -9.55 7.39 -3.03
C LEU A 189 -9.32 8.84 -2.59
N ALA A 190 -8.18 9.41 -2.99
CA ALA A 190 -7.92 10.83 -2.77
C ALA A 190 -8.97 11.68 -3.49
N GLU A 191 -9.36 12.82 -2.92
CA GLU A 191 -10.39 13.70 -3.49
C GLU A 191 -10.08 14.11 -4.94
N ARG A 192 -8.81 14.39 -5.27
CA ARG A 192 -8.39 14.68 -6.65
C ARG A 192 -8.69 13.52 -7.61
N ILE A 193 -8.46 12.28 -7.18
CA ILE A 193 -8.74 11.08 -7.98
C ILE A 193 -10.25 10.93 -8.16
N LEU A 194 -11.03 11.14 -7.09
CA LEU A 194 -12.49 11.12 -7.17
C LEU A 194 -13.03 12.20 -8.12
N PHE A 195 -12.45 13.40 -8.11
CA PHE A 195 -12.84 14.47 -9.02
C PHE A 195 -12.53 14.13 -10.48
N GLN A 196 -11.33 13.59 -10.76
CA GLN A 196 -10.88 13.30 -12.12
C GLN A 196 -11.53 12.05 -12.73
N TYR A 197 -11.71 11.00 -11.92
CA TYR A 197 -12.11 9.67 -12.39
C TYR A 197 -13.42 9.15 -11.79
N GLY A 198 -13.96 9.81 -10.76
CA GLY A 198 -15.03 9.26 -9.92
C GLY A 198 -14.54 8.13 -9.01
N ASP A 199 -15.47 7.56 -8.23
CA ASP A 199 -15.26 6.27 -7.56
C ASP A 199 -15.39 5.14 -8.58
N SER A 200 -14.31 4.92 -9.34
CA SER A 200 -14.27 4.02 -10.48
C SER A 200 -13.05 3.09 -10.43
N PRO A 201 -13.11 1.92 -11.11
CA PRO A 201 -11.94 1.07 -11.30
C PRO A 201 -10.75 1.82 -11.91
N GLU A 202 -11.01 2.73 -12.84
CA GLU A 202 -10.01 3.59 -13.47
C GLU A 202 -9.33 4.51 -12.45
N GLY A 203 -10.09 5.14 -11.56
CA GLY A 203 -9.55 5.97 -10.48
C GLY A 203 -8.70 5.16 -9.50
N MET A 204 -9.13 3.95 -9.15
CA MET A 204 -8.34 3.04 -8.31
C MET A 204 -7.00 2.66 -8.96
N VAL A 205 -7.02 2.37 -10.26
CA VAL A 205 -5.79 2.05 -11.02
C VAL A 205 -4.88 3.26 -11.10
N ALA A 206 -5.42 4.45 -11.43
CA ALA A 206 -4.65 5.69 -11.52
C ALA A 206 -3.92 5.99 -10.20
N SER A 207 -4.62 5.88 -9.06
CA SER A 207 -4.03 6.09 -7.74
C SER A 207 -2.93 5.09 -7.40
N ALA A 208 -3.09 3.80 -7.78
CA ALA A 208 -2.06 2.79 -7.55
C ALA A 208 -0.82 3.00 -8.44
N ILE A 209 -1.04 3.38 -9.71
CA ILE A 209 0.04 3.64 -10.68
C ILE A 209 0.88 4.84 -10.24
N GLU A 210 0.25 5.94 -9.82
CA GLU A 210 0.95 7.16 -9.37
C GLU A 210 1.97 6.86 -8.25
N PHE A 211 1.56 6.13 -7.21
CA PHE A 211 2.47 5.72 -6.13
C PHE A 211 3.55 4.74 -6.62
N GLY A 212 3.21 3.89 -7.59
CA GLY A 212 4.14 2.95 -8.20
C GLY A 212 5.19 3.63 -9.10
N GLU A 213 4.83 4.72 -9.77
CA GLU A 213 5.74 5.56 -10.56
C GLU A 213 6.75 6.25 -9.64
N ILE A 214 6.30 6.89 -8.56
CA ILE A 214 7.19 7.47 -7.53
C ILE A 214 8.17 6.42 -6.99
N CYS A 215 7.68 5.21 -6.66
CA CYS A 215 8.57 4.12 -6.24
C CYS A 215 9.67 3.82 -7.27
N ARG A 216 9.32 3.77 -8.56
CA ARG A 216 10.26 3.46 -9.64
C ARG A 216 11.26 4.59 -9.91
N GLU A 217 10.83 5.84 -9.82
CA GLU A 217 11.69 7.01 -9.98
C GLU A 217 12.80 7.05 -8.93
N HIS A 218 12.51 6.58 -7.72
CA HIS A 218 13.48 6.41 -6.64
C HIS A 218 14.19 5.04 -6.65
N ASP A 219 14.11 4.30 -7.77
CA ASP A 219 14.71 2.98 -7.97
C ASP A 219 14.35 1.98 -6.85
N PHE A 220 13.12 2.07 -6.34
CA PHE A 220 12.59 1.13 -5.37
C PHE A 220 11.67 0.13 -6.04
N HIS A 221 12.16 -1.11 -6.12
CA HIS A 221 11.49 -2.20 -6.81
C HIS A 221 11.00 -3.31 -5.87
N ASN A 222 10.91 -3.08 -4.57
CA ASN A 222 10.42 -4.09 -3.63
C ASN A 222 8.99 -3.75 -3.16
N PHE A 223 8.07 -3.50 -4.09
CA PHE A 223 6.67 -3.17 -3.79
C PHE A 223 5.66 -4.07 -4.51
N VAL A 224 4.50 -4.25 -3.88
CA VAL A 224 3.32 -4.99 -4.38
C VAL A 224 2.13 -4.06 -4.52
#